data_AF-A0A821IUP3-F1
#
_entry.id   AF-A0A821IUP3-F1
#
_cell.length_a   1.000
_cell.length_b   1.000
_cell.length_c   1.000
_cell.angle_alpha   90.00
_cell.angle_beta   90.00
_cell.angle_gamma   90.00
#
_symmetry.space_group_name_H-M   'P 1'
#
loop_
_entity.id
_entity.type
_entity.pdbx_description
1 polymer ?
#
loop_
_entity_poly.entity_id
_entity_poly.type
_entity_poly.pdbx_seq_one_letter_code
_entity_poly.pdbx_strand_id
1 'polypeptide(L)'
;MNFVRSTAVMSMIGYIMGLGDRHCENILLDTCTGETVHVDFNCLFNKGLTFEIPEKVPFRLTHNIVDGMGTLGVEGVFRKTCEIILHLIRDERELLVSVLKTFIYDPLVEWKSFYFFLF
;
A
#
# COMPACT_ATOMS: atom_id res chain seq x y z
N MET A 1 -4.89 -18.55 -2.97
CA MET A 1 -4.89 -17.29 -3.76
C MET A 1 -5.04 -16.03 -2.91
N ASN A 2 -5.47 -16.15 -1.65
CA ASN A 2 -5.70 -14.99 -0.78
C ASN A 2 -4.43 -14.14 -0.59
N PHE A 3 -3.26 -14.78 -0.47
CA PHE A 3 -1.95 -14.11 -0.41
C PHE A 3 -1.75 -13.10 -1.55
N VAL A 4 -1.93 -13.55 -2.80
CA VAL A 4 -1.69 -12.72 -3.98
C VAL A 4 -2.69 -11.57 -4.07
N ARG A 5 -3.96 -11.82 -3.75
CA ARG A 5 -5.01 -10.80 -3.77
C ARG A 5 -4.80 -9.75 -2.69
N SER A 6 -4.60 -10.16 -1.45
CA SER A 6 -4.35 -9.26 -0.33
C SER A 6 -3.06 -8.45 -0.54
N THR A 7 -1.99 -9.08 -1.02
CA THR A 7 -0.74 -8.38 -1.40
C THR A 7 -0.97 -7.34 -2.49
N ALA A 8 -1.74 -7.66 -3.54
CA ALA A 8 -2.07 -6.72 -4.61
C ALA A 8 -2.88 -5.52 -4.10
N VAL A 9 -3.92 -5.78 -3.30
CA VAL A 9 -4.77 -4.74 -2.69
C VAL A 9 -3.92 -3.81 -1.82
N MET A 10 -3.14 -4.37 -0.90
CA MET A 10 -2.30 -3.57 0.00
C MET A 10 -1.20 -2.81 -0.73
N SER A 11 -0.67 -3.36 -1.83
CA SER A 11 0.32 -2.67 -2.68
C SER A 11 -0.27 -1.45 -3.38
N MET A 12 -1.47 -1.57 -3.96
CA MET A 12 -2.12 -0.46 -4.67
C MET A 12 -2.60 0.63 -3.71
N ILE A 13 -3.21 0.25 -2.59
CA ILE A 13 -3.64 1.20 -1.55
C ILE A 13 -2.43 1.90 -0.94
N GLY A 14 -1.39 1.13 -0.57
CA GLY A 14 -0.16 1.67 -0.02
C GLY A 14 0.51 2.67 -0.95
N TYR A 15 0.57 2.37 -2.25
CA TYR A 15 1.10 3.29 -3.25
C TYR A 15 0.32 4.61 -3.31
N ILE A 16 -1.01 4.56 -3.36
CA ILE A 16 -1.87 5.76 -3.45
C ILE A 16 -1.78 6.62 -2.19
N MET A 17 -1.66 5.98 -1.02
CA MET A 17 -1.49 6.67 0.25
C MET A 17 -0.05 7.14 0.52
N GLY A 18 0.92 6.74 -0.31
CA GLY A 18 2.34 6.98 -0.06
C GLY A 18 2.86 6.29 1.20
N LEU A 19 2.41 5.06 1.46
CA LEU A 19 2.83 4.25 2.61
C LEU A 19 4.25 3.71 2.41
N GLY A 20 5.18 4.21 3.22
CA GLY A 20 6.56 3.72 3.32
C GLY A 20 6.77 2.80 4.54
N ASP A 21 8.03 2.55 4.85
CA ASP A 21 8.49 1.76 6.00
C ASP A 21 7.91 0.32 6.00
N ARG A 22 7.89 -0.30 4.82
CA ARG A 22 7.35 -1.66 4.61
C ARG A 22 8.45 -2.71 4.74
N HIS A 23 9.06 -2.79 5.93
CA HIS A 23 9.97 -3.87 6.31
C HIS A 23 9.21 -5.15 6.68
N CYS A 24 9.93 -6.25 6.88
CA CYS A 24 9.34 -7.58 7.07
C CYS A 24 8.44 -7.72 8.31
N GLU A 25 8.60 -6.88 9.33
CA GLU A 25 7.78 -6.94 10.54
C GLU A 25 6.44 -6.20 10.35
N ASN A 26 6.39 -5.25 9.40
CA ASN A 26 5.18 -4.50 9.06
C ASN A 26 4.30 -5.21 8.02
N ILE A 27 4.68 -6.41 7.59
CA ILE A 27 3.94 -7.23 6.64
C ILE A 27 3.73 -8.60 7.28
N LEU A 28 2.53 -8.80 7.82
CA LEU A 28 2.16 -10.03 8.49
C LEU A 28 1.45 -10.96 7.52
N LEU A 29 1.73 -12.26 7.65
CA LEU A 29 1.04 -13.32 6.92
C LEU A 29 0.18 -14.11 7.90
N ASP A 30 -1.12 -14.13 7.68
CA ASP A 30 -2.01 -15.03 8.40
C ASP A 30 -1.82 -16.47 7.91
N THR A 31 -1.39 -17.35 8.80
CA THR A 31 -1.12 -18.76 8.50
C THR A 31 -2.40 -19.59 8.34
N CYS A 32 -3.53 -19.14 8.87
CA CYS A 32 -4.82 -19.82 8.75
C CYS A 32 -5.49 -19.53 7.40
N THR A 33 -5.49 -18.27 6.98
CA THR A 33 -6.20 -17.83 5.76
C THR A 33 -5.28 -17.62 4.56
N GLY A 34 -3.98 -17.46 4.79
CA GLY A 34 -2.98 -17.10 3.79
C GLY A 34 -3.06 -15.65 3.34
N GLU A 35 -3.70 -14.76 4.10
CA GLU A 35 -3.81 -13.32 3.78
C GLU A 35 -2.62 -12.52 4.29
N THR A 36 -2.26 -11.49 3.54
CA THR A 36 -1.22 -10.52 3.94
C THR A 36 -1.87 -9.28 4.51
N VAL A 37 -1.44 -8.88 5.71
CA VAL A 37 -1.93 -7.71 6.42
C VAL A 37 -0.76 -6.79 6.71
N HIS A 38 -0.88 -5.51 6.35
CA HIS A 38 0.12 -4.53 6.75
C HIS A 38 -0.25 -3.96 8.12
N VAL A 39 0.74 -3.79 8.97
CA VAL A 39 0.61 -3.13 10.28
C VAL A 39 1.50 -1.89 10.32
N ASP A 40 1.26 -1.03 11.31
CA ASP A 40 1.92 0.27 11.49
C ASP A 40 1.77 1.20 10.28
N PHE A 41 0.97 2.26 10.39
CA PHE A 41 0.75 3.23 9.32
C PHE A 41 1.35 4.61 9.64
N ASN A 42 2.40 4.66 10.46
CA ASN A 42 3.04 5.92 10.87
C ASN A 42 3.85 6.60 9.74
N CYS A 43 4.16 5.88 8.67
CA CYS A 43 4.92 6.34 7.51
C CYS A 43 4.04 6.55 6.27
N LEU A 44 3.00 7.38 6.39
CA LEU A 44 2.12 7.72 5.26
C LEU A 44 2.59 8.97 4.51
N PHE A 45 1.94 9.25 3.36
CA PHE A 45 2.13 10.45 2.56
C PHE A 45 3.58 10.69 2.11
N ASN A 46 4.26 9.63 1.68
CA ASN A 46 5.64 9.68 1.17
C ASN A 46 6.68 10.13 2.20
N LYS A 47 6.39 10.01 3.50
CA LYS A 47 7.37 10.23 4.57
C LYS A 47 8.63 9.36 4.42
N GLY A 48 8.52 8.18 3.79
CA GLY A 48 9.68 7.33 3.49
C GLY A 48 10.72 7.98 2.56
N LEU A 49 10.35 9.02 1.81
CA LEU A 49 11.29 9.78 0.97
C LEU A 49 12.14 10.78 1.77
N THR A 50 11.75 11.11 3.00
CA THR A 50 12.46 12.08 3.85
C THR A 50 13.48 11.44 4.79
N PHE A 51 13.59 10.11 4.77
CA PHE A 51 14.59 9.37 5.52
C PHE A 51 16.01 9.68 5.03
N GLU A 52 17.00 9.46 5.90
CA GLU A 52 18.42 9.61 5.56
C GLU A 52 18.80 8.75 4.34
N ILE A 53 18.23 7.54 4.28
CA ILE A 53 18.26 6.67 3.10
C ILE A 53 16.82 6.58 2.57
N PRO A 54 16.49 7.25 1.46
CA PRO A 54 15.11 7.35 0.99
C PRO A 54 14.61 6.04 0.38
N GLU A 55 13.37 5.68 0.72
CA GLU A 55 12.67 4.55 0.10
C GLU A 55 12.11 4.96 -1.27
N LYS A 56 12.84 4.63 -2.34
CA LYS A 56 12.46 4.99 -3.72
C LYS A 56 11.48 4.00 -4.38
N VAL A 57 11.19 2.89 -3.71
CA VAL A 57 10.30 1.86 -4.25
C VAL A 57 8.84 2.17 -3.87
N PRO A 58 7.87 1.99 -4.79
CA PRO A 58 6.48 2.37 -4.55
C PRO A 58 5.77 1.45 -3.54
N PHE A 59 6.17 0.18 -3.48
CA PHE A 59 5.70 -0.83 -2.54
C PHE A 59 6.68 -2.01 -2.55
N ARG A 60 6.60 -2.87 -1.54
CA ARG A 60 7.49 -4.02 -1.41
C ARG A 60 7.07 -5.16 -2.36
N LEU A 61 7.86 -5.40 -3.41
CA LEU A 61 7.66 -6.52 -4.34
C LEU A 61 8.99 -7.26 -4.59
N THR A 62 9.56 -7.83 -3.52
CA THR A 62 10.83 -8.58 -3.59
C THR A 62 10.66 -9.94 -4.26
N HIS A 63 11.77 -10.57 -4.67
CA HIS A 63 11.79 -11.93 -5.22
C HIS A 63 11.01 -12.94 -4.36
N ASN A 64 11.12 -12.88 -3.03
CA ASN A 64 10.41 -13.80 -2.12
C ASN A 64 8.88 -13.64 -2.21
N ILE A 65 8.39 -12.40 -2.40
CA ILE A 65 6.96 -12.13 -2.54
C ILE A 65 6.48 -12.66 -3.90
N VAL A 66 7.24 -12.42 -4.96
CA VAL A 66 6.92 -12.89 -6.32
C VAL A 66 6.92 -14.41 -6.37
N ASP A 67 7.89 -15.06 -5.74
CA ASP A 67 7.97 -16.53 -5.63
C ASP A 67 6.74 -17.10 -4.91
N GLY A 68 6.28 -16.44 -3.84
CA GLY A 68 5.04 -16.76 -3.14
C GLY A 68 3.76 -16.64 -3.98
N MET A 69 3.80 -15.99 -5.15
CA MET A 69 2.67 -15.93 -6.08
C MET A 69 2.55 -17.17 -6.96
N GLY A 70 3.56 -18.04 -6.96
CA GLY A 70 3.62 -19.25 -7.78
C GLY A 70 4.10 -18.99 -9.21
N THR A 71 3.82 -19.93 -10.11
CA THR A 71 4.44 -19.98 -11.45
C THR A 71 4.11 -18.81 -12.37
N LEU A 72 2.96 -18.15 -12.16
CA LEU A 72 2.55 -16.99 -12.96
C LEU A 72 3.17 -15.68 -12.45
N GLY A 73 3.78 -15.69 -11.26
CA GLY A 73 4.36 -14.49 -10.64
C GLY A 73 3.39 -13.30 -10.66
N VAL A 74 3.91 -12.17 -11.13
CA VAL A 74 3.17 -10.90 -11.22
C VAL A 74 2.11 -10.88 -12.33
N GLU A 75 2.30 -11.65 -13.41
CA GLU A 75 1.46 -11.61 -14.61
C GLU A 75 0.10 -12.31 -14.43
N GLY A 76 -0.05 -13.08 -13.35
CA GLY A 76 -1.27 -13.82 -13.04
C GLY A 76 -2.32 -12.99 -12.30
N VAL A 77 -2.71 -13.49 -11.14
CA VAL A 77 -3.76 -12.90 -10.31
C VAL A 77 -3.34 -11.52 -9.78
N PHE A 78 -2.04 -11.29 -9.56
CA PHE A 78 -1.53 -10.02 -9.03
C PHE A 78 -1.86 -8.85 -9.95
N ARG A 79 -1.38 -8.85 -11.21
CA ARG A 79 -1.65 -7.78 -12.18
C ARG A 79 -3.14 -7.49 -12.35
N LYS A 80 -3.96 -8.54 -12.55
CA LYS A 80 -5.42 -8.39 -12.69
C LYS A 80 -6.06 -7.73 -11.47
N THR A 81 -5.64 -8.13 -10.27
CA THR A 81 -6.16 -7.55 -9.02
C THR A 81 -5.73 -6.08 -8.91
N CYS A 82 -4.47 -5.77 -9.24
CA CYS A 82 -3.99 -4.38 -9.23
C CYS A 82 -4.78 -3.48 -10.19
N GLU A 83 -5.03 -3.93 -11.41
CA GLU A 83 -5.83 -3.19 -12.41
C GLU A 83 -7.24 -2.91 -11.88
N ILE A 84 -7.93 -3.91 -11.35
CA ILE A 84 -9.28 -3.75 -10.77
C ILE A 84 -9.27 -2.74 -9.63
N ILE A 85 -8.31 -2.83 -8.71
CA ILE A 85 -8.23 -1.92 -7.56
C ILE A 85 -7.92 -0.49 -7.99
N LEU A 86 -7.03 -0.30 -8.97
CA LEU A 86 -6.74 1.02 -9.51
C LEU A 86 -7.95 1.65 -10.20
N HIS A 87 -8.75 0.87 -10.91
CA HIS A 87 -10.01 1.34 -11.48
C HIS A 87 -11.00 1.73 -10.39
N LEU A 88 -11.21 0.86 -9.40
CA LEU A 88 -12.13 1.11 -8.30
C LEU A 88 -11.76 2.36 -7.49
N ILE A 89 -10.48 2.56 -7.19
CA ILE A 89 -10.03 3.74 -6.43
C ILE A 89 -10.19 5.04 -7.25
N ARG A 90 -10.04 4.97 -8.58
CA ARG A 90 -10.28 6.13 -9.46
C ARG A 90 -11.76 6.50 -9.50
N ASP A 91 -12.64 5.51 -9.54
CA ASP A 91 -14.08 5.70 -9.55
C ASP A 91 -14.56 6.26 -8.19
N GLU A 92 -14.01 5.74 -7.09
CA GLU A 92 -14.37 6.12 -5.70
C GLU A 92 -13.43 7.19 -5.09
N ARG A 93 -12.76 8.00 -5.93
CA ARG A 93 -11.74 8.96 -5.48
C ARG A 93 -12.26 9.93 -4.40
N GLU A 94 -13.52 10.34 -4.51
CA GLU A 94 -14.11 11.37 -3.64
C GLU A 94 -14.32 10.84 -2.23
N LEU A 95 -14.75 9.59 -2.13
CA LEU A 95 -14.89 8.88 -0.87
C LEU A 95 -13.53 8.68 -0.20
N LEU A 96 -12.53 8.24 -0.98
CA LEU A 96 -11.17 8.05 -0.47
C LEU A 96 -10.55 9.35 0.05
N VAL A 97 -10.66 10.45 -0.72
CA VAL A 97 -10.18 11.77 -0.29
C VAL A 97 -10.93 12.26 0.95
N SER A 98 -12.24 12.01 1.05
CA SER A 98 -13.03 12.38 2.23
C SER A 98 -12.53 11.68 3.49
N VAL A 99 -12.27 10.37 3.41
CA VAL A 99 -11.71 9.59 4.52
C VAL A 99 -10.29 10.03 4.85
N LEU A 100 -9.43 10.29 3.86
CA LEU A 100 -8.06 10.73 4.13
C LEU A 100 -8.00 12.14 4.73
N LYS A 101 -8.93 13.03 4.37
CA LYS A 101 -9.02 14.37 4.96
C LYS A 101 -9.21 14.31 6.47
N THR A 102 -10.02 13.39 6.99
CA THR A 102 -10.24 13.31 8.44
C THR A 102 -8.96 12.96 9.21
N PHE A 103 -8.05 12.17 8.62
CA PHE A 103 -6.73 11.88 9.20
C PHE A 103 -5.77 13.09 9.18
N ILE A 104 -5.90 13.98 8.20
CA ILE A 104 -5.08 15.20 8.10
C ILE A 104 -5.55 16.26 9.10
N TYR A 105 -6.85 16.34 9.36
CA TYR A 105 -7.43 17.28 10.32
C TYR A 105 -7.39 16.78 11.77
N ASP A 106 -6.82 15.61 12.04
CA ASP A 106 -6.63 15.11 13.40
C ASP A 106 -5.56 15.98 14.10
N PRO A 107 -5.93 16.77 15.13
CA PRO A 107 -5.01 17.69 15.80
C PRO A 107 -3.90 16.98 16.59
N LEU A 108 -3.99 15.65 16.78
CA LEU A 108 -3.00 14.84 17.47
C LEU A 108 -1.89 14.34 16.52
N VAL A 109 -2.03 14.51 15.21
CA VAL A 109 -1.07 13.99 14.23
C VAL A 109 -0.42 15.13 13.46
N GLU A 110 0.88 15.37 13.70
CA GLU A 110 1.66 16.37 12.96
C GLU A 110 1.97 15.90 11.53
N TRP A 111 0.98 15.98 10.62
CA TRP A 111 1.24 15.91 9.18
C TRP A 111 1.62 17.31 8.69
N LYS A 112 2.92 17.65 8.70
CA LYS A 112 3.39 18.95 8.16
C LYS A 112 3.00 19.09 6.68
N SER A 113 2.06 20.00 6.41
CA SER A 113 1.61 20.52 5.10
C SER A 113 1.81 19.59 3.89
N PHE A 114 0.78 18.82 3.55
CA PHE A 114 0.75 18.05 2.31
C PHE A 114 -0.18 18.67 1.27
N TYR A 115 0.39 19.01 0.12
CA TYR A 115 -0.35 19.05 -1.12
C TYR A 115 -0.64 17.59 -1.49
N PHE A 116 -1.92 17.23 -1.60
CA PHE A 116 -2.32 16.03 -2.33
C PHE A 116 -1.78 16.18 -3.76
N PHE A 117 -0.60 15.64 -4.03
CA PHE A 117 -0.16 15.38 -5.39
C PHE A 117 -0.96 14.19 -5.88
N LEU A 118 -2.17 14.46 -6.36
CA LEU A 118 -2.93 13.63 -7.28
C LEU A 118 -4.01 14.51 -7.93
N PHE A 119 -3.54 15.53 -8.64
CA PHE A 119 -3.97 15.84 -10.00
C PHE A 119 -2.72 16.21 -10.80
#